data_AF-A0A956KBN2-F1
#
_entry.id   AF-A0A956KBN2-F1
#
_cell.length_a   1.000
_cell.length_b   1.000
_cell.length_c   1.000
_cell.angle_alpha   90.00
_cell.angle_beta   90.00
_cell.angle_gamma   90.00
#
_symmetry.space_group_name_H-M   'P 1'
#
loop_
_entity.id
_entity.type
_entity.pdbx_description
1 polymer ?
#
loop_
_entity_poly.entity_id
_entity_poly.type
_entity_poly.pdbx_seq_one_letter_code
_entity_poly.pdbx_strand_id
1 'polypeptide(L)'
;MNAPAQALRSQALRRRLLELVAEAAGRATDAIPSDAPLRELGLDSTALVELCAALSTELGRAVPINALWEHPSVDALAEHLCPSRQADDDLPTSSARDEPIAIVGLACRL
;
A
#
# COMPACT_ATOMS: atom_id res chain seq x y z
N MET A 1 6.43 -26.50 -4.18
CA MET A 1 6.76 -26.68 -2.74
C MET A 1 7.44 -25.42 -2.14
N ASN A 2 6.90 -24.20 -2.36
CA ASN A 2 7.53 -22.92 -1.94
C ASN A 2 6.95 -22.31 -0.64
N ALA A 3 6.11 -23.06 0.09
CA ALA A 3 5.37 -22.56 1.25
C ALA A 3 6.23 -21.92 2.39
N PRO A 4 7.41 -22.45 2.80
CA PRO A 4 8.10 -21.91 3.97
C PRO A 4 8.78 -20.55 3.70
N ALA A 5 9.30 -20.33 2.49
CA ALA A 5 9.95 -19.07 2.15
C ALA A 5 8.94 -17.92 1.95
N GLN A 6 7.71 -18.24 1.52
CA GLN A 6 6.64 -17.25 1.36
C GLN A 6 6.17 -16.76 2.73
N ALA A 7 5.89 -17.68 3.65
CA ALA A 7 5.45 -17.35 5.01
C ALA A 7 6.45 -16.45 5.75
N LEU A 8 7.75 -16.68 5.56
CA LEU A 8 8.80 -15.82 6.12
C LEU A 8 8.78 -14.40 5.52
N ARG A 9 8.52 -14.26 4.22
CA ARG A 9 8.43 -12.94 3.56
C ARG A 9 7.17 -12.19 3.99
N SER A 10 6.01 -12.84 3.99
CA SER A 10 4.76 -12.20 4.43
C SER A 10 4.83 -11.80 5.90
N GLN A 11 5.44 -12.63 6.76
CA GLN A 11 5.67 -12.28 8.17
C GLN A 11 6.65 -11.11 8.34
N ALA A 12 7.74 -11.07 7.56
CA ALA A 12 8.68 -9.95 7.58
C ALA A 12 8.00 -8.64 7.12
N LEU A 13 7.19 -8.70 6.05
CA LEU A 13 6.44 -7.56 5.55
C LEU A 13 5.40 -7.08 6.56
N ARG A 14 4.66 -8.01 7.18
CA ARG A 14 3.71 -7.71 8.26
C ARG A 14 4.38 -6.99 9.43
N ARG A 15 5.56 -7.45 9.85
CA ARG A 15 6.34 -6.78 10.90
C ARG A 15 6.75 -5.38 10.48
N ARG A 16 7.21 -5.20 9.23
CA ARG A 16 7.60 -3.88 8.72
C ARG A 16 6.43 -2.91 8.66
N LEU A 17 5.26 -3.38 8.22
CA LEU A 17 4.02 -2.62 8.22
C LEU A 17 3.62 -2.18 9.63
N LEU A 18 3.67 -3.09 10.60
CA LEU A 18 3.36 -2.75 11.99
C LEU A 18 4.29 -1.66 12.54
N GLU A 19 5.58 -1.69 12.21
CA GLU A 19 6.53 -0.66 12.63
C GLU A 19 6.20 0.70 12.02
N LEU A 20 5.93 0.75 10.70
CA LEU A 20 5.55 2.00 10.02
C LEU A 20 4.24 2.58 10.58
N VAL A 21 3.27 1.72 10.87
CA VAL A 21 1.98 2.09 11.46
C VAL A 21 2.15 2.59 12.89
N ALA A 22 3.01 1.95 13.67
CA ALA A 22 3.35 2.34 15.03
C ALA A 22 4.04 3.72 15.08
N GLU A 23 5.01 3.94 14.18
CA GLU A 23 5.69 5.22 14.00
C GLU A 23 4.69 6.32 13.59
N ALA A 24 3.82 6.06 12.62
CA ALA A 24 2.81 7.01 12.16
C ALA A 24 1.75 7.32 13.23
N ALA A 25 1.33 6.33 14.03
CA ALA A 25 0.38 6.50 15.12
C ALA A 25 1.01 7.04 16.41
N GLY A 26 2.34 7.13 16.49
CA GLY A 26 3.07 7.51 17.70
C GLY A 26 2.86 6.52 18.85
N ARG A 27 2.68 5.23 18.56
CA ARG A 27 2.43 4.17 19.55
C ARG A 27 3.47 3.06 19.43
N ALA A 28 3.52 2.18 20.43
CA ALA A 28 4.36 1.00 20.36
C ALA A 28 3.76 -0.06 19.42
N THR A 29 4.60 -0.76 18.67
CA THR A 29 4.21 -1.88 17.77
C THR A 29 3.35 -2.94 18.46
N ASP A 30 3.60 -3.21 19.75
CA ASP A 30 2.85 -4.17 20.57
C ASP A 30 1.42 -3.71 20.89
N ALA A 31 1.19 -2.40 20.91
CA ALA A 31 -0.12 -1.79 21.16
C ALA A 31 -0.96 -1.63 19.86
N ILE A 32 -0.42 -2.02 18.71
CA ILE A 32 -1.10 -1.95 17.41
C ILE A 32 -1.69 -3.32 17.06
N PRO A 33 -3.02 -3.50 17.15
CA PRO A 33 -3.65 -4.73 16.68
C PRO A 33 -3.51 -4.88 15.16
N SER A 34 -2.92 -5.99 14.73
CA SER A 34 -2.70 -6.29 13.30
C SER A 34 -3.96 -6.60 12.51
N ASP A 35 -5.02 -7.00 13.22
CA ASP A 35 -6.33 -7.36 12.66
C ASP A 35 -7.29 -6.14 12.60
N ALA A 36 -6.95 -5.06 13.32
CA ALA A 36 -7.77 -3.86 13.33
C ALA A 36 -7.52 -3.02 12.08
N PRO A 37 -8.55 -2.27 11.64
CA PRO A 37 -8.40 -1.39 10.51
C PRO A 37 -7.53 -0.17 10.86
N LEU A 38 -6.63 0.22 9.95
CA LEU A 38 -5.65 1.30 10.13
C LEU A 38 -6.29 2.63 10.58
N ARG A 39 -7.47 2.96 10.05
CA ARG A 39 -8.24 4.15 10.44
C ARG A 39 -8.67 4.15 11.92
N GLU A 40 -8.97 2.98 12.49
CA GLU A 40 -9.36 2.85 13.90
C GLU A 40 -8.15 2.89 14.84
N LEU A 41 -6.95 2.67 14.30
CA LEU A 41 -5.68 2.83 14.99
C LEU A 41 -5.25 4.30 15.12
N GLY A 42 -6.01 5.23 14.52
CA GLY A 42 -5.70 6.66 14.50
C GLY A 42 -4.82 7.08 13.31
N LEU A 43 -4.74 6.27 12.25
CA LEU A 43 -4.08 6.71 11.01
C LEU A 43 -5.02 7.62 10.22
N ASP A 44 -4.63 8.88 10.12
CA ASP A 44 -5.28 9.86 9.26
C ASP A 44 -4.98 9.60 7.77
N SER A 45 -5.74 10.25 6.89
CA SER A 45 -5.56 10.15 5.43
C SER A 45 -4.12 10.40 4.98
N THR A 46 -3.41 11.34 5.61
CA THR A 46 -2.00 11.62 5.30
C THR A 46 -1.10 10.45 5.67
N ALA A 47 -1.28 9.87 6.85
CA ALA A 47 -0.51 8.71 7.30
C ALA A 47 -0.73 7.49 6.39
N LEU A 48 -1.95 7.30 5.89
CA LEU A 48 -2.28 6.24 4.94
C LEU A 48 -1.57 6.45 3.58
N VAL A 49 -1.53 7.69 3.08
CA VAL A 49 -0.82 8.03 1.84
C VAL A 49 0.70 7.83 1.99
N GLU A 50 1.28 8.27 3.10
CA GLU A 50 2.71 8.07 3.37
C GLU A 50 3.06 6.58 3.51
N LEU A 51 2.20 5.79 4.15
CA LEU A 51 2.34 4.34 4.23
C LEU A 51 2.35 3.71 2.82
N CYS A 52 1.41 4.09 1.95
CA CYS A 52 1.39 3.65 0.55
C CYS A 52 2.66 4.04 -0.21
N ALA A 53 3.13 5.27 -0.04
CA ALA A 53 4.33 5.76 -0.71
C ALA A 53 5.57 4.99 -0.24
N ALA A 54 5.74 4.80 1.07
CA ALA A 54 6.84 4.03 1.66
C ALA A 54 6.83 2.58 1.18
N LEU A 55 5.67 1.93 1.17
CA LEU A 55 5.51 0.58 0.64
C LEU A 55 5.81 0.50 -0.86
N SER A 56 5.40 1.51 -1.62
CA SER A 56 5.67 1.55 -3.04
C SER A 56 7.16 1.63 -3.33
N THR A 57 7.89 2.42 -2.54
CA THR A 57 9.35 2.53 -2.60
C THR A 57 10.04 1.24 -2.16
N GLU A 58 9.64 0.63 -1.04
CA GLU A 58 10.25 -0.62 -0.52
C GLU A 58 10.01 -1.81 -1.46
N LEU A 59 8.81 -1.92 -2.04
CA LEU A 59 8.44 -3.03 -2.94
C LEU A 59 8.85 -2.79 -4.39
N GLY A 60 9.26 -1.56 -4.74
CA GLY A 60 9.59 -1.18 -6.11
C GLY A 60 8.40 -1.24 -7.08
N ARG A 61 7.16 -1.18 -6.56
CA ARG A 61 5.91 -1.18 -7.35
C ARG A 61 4.90 -0.24 -6.75
N ALA A 62 4.03 0.35 -7.55
CA ALA A 62 2.97 1.21 -7.04
C ALA A 62 2.00 0.41 -6.16
N VAL A 63 1.79 0.87 -4.92
CA VAL A 63 0.76 0.38 -4.01
C VAL A 63 -0.38 1.39 -4.02
N PRO A 64 -1.48 1.12 -4.73
CA PRO A 64 -2.60 2.04 -4.80
C PRO A 64 -3.27 2.16 -3.43
N ILE A 65 -3.71 3.38 -3.09
CA ILE A 65 -4.38 3.60 -1.80
C ILE A 65 -5.69 2.83 -1.68
N ASN A 66 -6.33 2.45 -2.79
CA ASN A 66 -7.51 1.58 -2.79
C ASN A 66 -7.25 0.26 -2.05
N ALA A 67 -6.02 -0.26 -2.09
CA ALA A 67 -5.64 -1.50 -1.42
C ALA A 67 -5.80 -1.39 0.10
N LEU A 68 -5.63 -0.20 0.69
CA LEU A 68 -5.88 0.04 2.12
C LEU A 68 -7.37 0.10 2.45
N TRP A 69 -8.23 0.35 1.46
CA TRP A 69 -9.68 0.27 1.63
C TRP A 69 -10.18 -1.17 1.51
N GLU A 70 -9.63 -1.94 0.57
CA GLU A 70 -9.95 -3.36 0.39
C GLU A 70 -9.33 -4.24 1.49
N HIS A 71 -8.14 -3.87 1.95
CA HIS A 71 -7.37 -4.56 2.96
C HIS A 71 -7.00 -3.57 4.08
N PRO A 72 -7.96 -3.20 4.94
CA PRO A 72 -7.75 -2.15 5.94
C PRO A 72 -6.90 -2.61 7.12
N SER A 73 -6.56 -3.90 7.24
CA SER A 73 -5.72 -4.44 8.31
C SER A 73 -4.31 -4.75 7.82
N VAL A 74 -3.34 -4.73 8.76
CA VAL A 74 -1.93 -5.01 8.45
C VAL A 74 -1.75 -6.44 7.94
N ASP A 75 -2.51 -7.38 8.49
CA ASP A 75 -2.48 -8.78 8.08
C ASP A 75 -2.95 -8.97 6.64
N ALA A 76 -4.11 -8.40 6.30
CA ALA A 76 -4.68 -8.47 4.96
C ALA A 76 -3.79 -7.77 3.92
N LEU A 77 -3.17 -6.64 4.29
CA LEU A 77 -2.27 -5.92 3.40
C LEU A 77 -0.98 -6.71 3.16
N ALA A 78 -0.40 -7.35 4.18
CA ALA A 78 0.80 -8.17 4.03
C ALA A 78 0.56 -9.38 3.10
N GLU A 79 -0.59 -10.05 3.26
CA GLU A 79 -1.02 -11.15 2.40
C GLU A 79 -1.24 -10.70 0.95
N HIS A 80 -1.95 -9.59 0.75
CA HIS A 80 -2.19 -9.01 -0.58
C HIS A 80 -0.88 -8.61 -1.27
N LEU A 81 0.08 -8.08 -0.51
CA LEU A 81 1.35 -7.62 -1.06
C LEU A 81 2.34 -8.76 -1.34
N CYS A 82 2.13 -9.94 -0.75
CA CYS A 82 2.97 -11.13 -0.90
C CYS A 82 2.16 -12.31 -1.47
N PRO A 83 1.60 -12.22 -2.69
CA PRO A 83 0.81 -13.30 -3.27
C PRO A 83 1.70 -14.52 -3.56
N SER A 84 1.13 -15.71 -3.38
CA SER A 84 1.81 -17.00 -3.54
C SER A 84 2.13 -17.32 -5.00
N ARG A 85 3.01 -16.56 -5.68
CA ARG A 85 3.63 -16.81 -7.00
C ARG A 85 2.73 -17.37 -8.14
N GLN A 86 1.41 -17.33 -8.01
CA GLN A 86 0.45 -17.87 -8.98
C GLN A 86 -0.67 -16.88 -9.30
N ALA A 87 -0.58 -15.63 -8.82
CA ALA A 87 -1.25 -14.52 -9.48
C ALA A 87 -0.36 -14.13 -10.66
N ASP A 88 -0.60 -14.85 -11.76
CA ASP A 88 -0.30 -14.43 -13.12
C ASP A 88 -0.69 -12.96 -13.29
N ASP A 89 0.18 -12.22 -13.96
CA ASP A 89 -0.07 -10.98 -14.70
C ASP A 89 -1.56 -10.56 -14.84
N ASP A 90 -2.17 -9.98 -13.81
CA ASP A 90 -3.39 -9.18 -13.97
C ASP A 90 -3.55 -8.25 -12.76
N LEU A 91 -3.04 -7.03 -12.90
CA LEU A 91 -3.68 -5.79 -12.47
C LEU A 91 -2.86 -4.59 -12.95
N PRO A 92 -3.00 -4.16 -14.22
CA PRO A 92 -2.98 -2.76 -14.56
C PRO A 92 -4.44 -2.30 -14.73
N THR A 93 -5.11 -1.92 -13.64
CA THR A 93 -6.27 -1.03 -13.74
C THR A 93 -6.03 0.19 -12.87
N SER A 94 -5.05 0.99 -13.29
CA SER A 94 -5.38 2.38 -13.49
C SER A 94 -5.49 2.57 -14.99
N SER A 95 -6.72 2.45 -15.50
CA SER A 95 -7.07 3.20 -16.71
C SER A 95 -6.86 4.67 -16.37
N ALA A 96 -5.65 5.18 -16.61
CA ALA A 96 -5.49 6.55 -17.06
C ALA A 96 -5.98 6.59 -18.53
N ARG A 97 -7.28 6.34 -18.70
CA ARG A 97 -8.05 7.08 -19.69
C ARG A 97 -8.58 8.30 -18.94
N ASP A 98 -7.67 9.21 -18.67
CA ASP A 98 -7.98 10.61 -18.47
C ASP A 98 -6.87 11.35 -19.21
N GLU A 99 -7.23 11.63 -20.47
CA GLU A 99 -6.84 12.80 -21.27
C GLU A 99 -5.36 13.24 -21.24
N PRO A 100 -4.70 13.38 -22.41
CA PRO A 100 -3.52 14.24 -22.44
C PRO A 100 -3.99 15.62 -21.93
N ILE A 101 -3.47 16.05 -20.78
CA ILE A 101 -3.47 17.47 -20.43
C ILE A 101 -2.59 18.15 -21.49
N ALA A 102 -3.20 18.41 -22.64
CA ALA A 102 -2.76 19.42 -23.56
C ALA A 102 -2.93 20.72 -22.79
N ILE A 103 -1.82 21.24 -22.25
CA ILE A 103 -1.74 22.67 -21.99
C ILE A 103 -1.76 23.33 -23.37
N VAL A 104 -2.97 23.58 -23.87
CA VAL A 104 -3.19 24.47 -25.01
C VAL A 104 -2.99 25.88 -24.45
N GLY A 105 -1.73 26.31 -24.43
CA GLY A 105 -1.38 27.72 -24.38
C GLY A 105 -1.82 28.37 -25.68
N LEU A 106 -3.11 28.60 -25.83
CA LEU A 106 -3.67 29.47 -26.84
C LEU A 106 -3.27 30.91 -26.47
N ALA A 107 -2.13 31.34 -26.98
CA ALA A 107 -1.80 32.76 -27.10
C ALA A 107 -1.21 32.99 -28.49
N CYS A 108 -2.06 32.86 -29.51
CA CYS A 108 -1.94 33.75 -30.66
C CYS A 108 -1.97 35.19 -30.14
N ARG A 109 -0.87 35.92 -30.29
CA ARG A 109 -0.98 37.29 -30.81
C ARG A 109 0.32 37.77 -31.45
N LEU A 110 0.22 37.84 -32.79
CA LEU A 110 0.79 38.80 -33.75
C LEU A 110 2.13 39.47 -33.42
#